data_AF-A0A528D6Z5-F1
#
_entry.id   AF-A0A528D6Z5-F1
#
_cell.length_a   1.000
_cell.length_b   1.000
_cell.length_c   1.000
_cell.angle_alpha   90.00
_cell.angle_beta   90.00
_cell.angle_gamma   90.00
#
_symmetry.space_group_name_H-M   'P 1'
#
loop_
_entity.id
_entity.type
_entity.pdbx_description
1 polymer ?
#
loop_
_entity_poly.entity_id
_entity_poly.type
_entity_poly.pdbx_seq_one_letter_code
_entity_poly.pdbx_strand_id
1 'polypeptide(L)' 'LCIDGPDLVLKPALAESWKPNADGTVWTFTLRKGVKFHSGGEMKAEDVVASIDRLADPANSSNALSVFTGILQKGNT' A
#
# COMPACT_ATOMS: atom_id res chain seq x y z
N LEU A 1 2.32 -3.33 -2.93
CA LEU A 1 3.39 -3.22 -1.91
C LEU A 1 4.13 -4.56 -1.73
N CYS A 2 3.38 -5.66 -1.76
CA CYS A 2 3.90 -7.03 -1.77
C CYS A 2 3.48 -7.71 -3.09
N ILE A 3 4.07 -8.86 -3.41
CA ILE A 3 3.70 -9.69 -4.56
C ILE A 3 3.30 -11.06 -4.03
N ASP A 4 2.16 -11.60 -4.43
CA ASP A 4 1.78 -12.98 -4.14
C ASP A 4 2.59 -13.94 -5.03
N GLY A 5 3.20 -14.95 -4.40
CA GLY A 5 3.77 -16.07 -5.13
C GLY A 5 2.68 -17.05 -5.60
N PRO A 6 3.04 -18.05 -6.41
CA PRO A 6 2.10 -19.11 -6.83
C PRO A 6 1.52 -19.91 -5.64
N ASP A 7 2.10 -19.74 -4.46
CA ASP A 7 1.71 -20.28 -3.16
C ASP A 7 0.71 -19.40 -2.38
N LEU A 8 0.25 -18.27 -2.96
CA LEU A 8 -0.57 -17.25 -2.28
C LEU A 8 0.11 -16.65 -1.03
N VAL A 9 1.42 -16.82 -0.91
CA VAL A 9 2.22 -16.25 0.16
C VAL A 9 2.71 -14.89 -0.29
N LEU A 10 2.46 -13.87 0.55
CA LEU A 10 2.94 -12.52 0.34
C LEU A 10 4.47 -12.47 0.43
N LYS A 11 5.12 -12.04 -0.65
CA LYS A 11 6.57 -11.83 -0.74
C LYS A 11 6.90 -10.33 -0.75
N PRO A 12 8.02 -9.93 -0.12
CA PRO A 12 8.43 -8.54 -0.07
C PRO A 12 8.78 -8.02 -1.46
N ALA A 13 8.28 -6.83 -1.80
CA ALA A 13 8.58 -6.14 -3.05
C ALA A 13 9.03 -4.70 -2.79
N LEU A 14 8.08 -3.81 -2.47
CA LEU A 14 8.37 -2.44 -2.02
C LEU A 14 8.35 -2.33 -0.49
N ALA A 15 7.49 -3.10 0.16
CA ALA A 15 7.54 -3.32 1.60
C ALA A 15 8.46 -4.51 1.92
N GLU A 16 9.43 -4.31 2.81
CA GLU A 16 10.34 -5.33 3.32
C GLU A 16 9.69 -6.19 4.41
N SER A 17 8.82 -5.59 5.20
CA SER A 17 8.04 -6.29 6.22
C SER A 17 6.73 -5.56 6.48
N TRP A 18 5.76 -6.29 7.03
CA TRP A 18 4.48 -5.74 7.44
C TRP A 18 4.01 -6.47 8.69
N LYS A 19 3.36 -5.74 9.60
CA LYS A 19 2.83 -6.30 10.85
C LYS A 19 1.44 -5.73 11.14
N PRO A 20 0.45 -6.58 11.46
CA PRO A 20 -0.83 -6.13 11.97
C PRO A 20 -0.73 -5.70 13.44
N ASN A 21 -1.65 -4.86 13.89
CA ASN A 21 -1.99 -4.70 15.30
C ASN A 21 -2.75 -5.94 15.81
N ALA A 22 -3.05 -5.96 17.12
CA ALA A 22 -3.70 -7.12 17.76
C ALA A 22 -5.06 -7.48 17.13
N ASP A 23 -5.79 -6.46 16.65
CA ASP A 23 -7.14 -6.63 16.10
C ASP A 23 -7.16 -6.78 14.56
N GLY A 24 -5.99 -6.75 13.90
CA GLY A 24 -5.87 -6.83 12.44
C GLY A 24 -6.42 -5.62 11.67
N THR A 25 -6.77 -4.54 12.37
CA THR A 25 -7.37 -3.31 11.82
C THR A 25 -6.35 -2.29 11.36
N VAL A 26 -5.12 -2.35 11.87
CA VAL A 26 -4.02 -1.47 11.49
C VAL A 26 -2.83 -2.29 11.06
N TRP A 27 -2.24 -1.96 9.91
CA TRP A 27 -1.09 -2.65 9.36
C TRP A 27 0.07 -1.67 9.18
N THR A 28 1.20 -1.95 9.81
CA THR A 28 2.43 -1.16 9.65
C THR A 28 3.32 -1.83 8.63
N PHE A 29 3.62 -1.12 7.53
CA PHE A 29 4.53 -1.57 6.47
C PHE A 29 5.89 -0.87 6.59
N THR A 30 6.98 -1.64 6.59
CA THR A 30 8.35 -1.10 6.48
C THR A 30 8.74 -1.09 5.02
N LEU A 31 8.98 0.10 4.45
CA LEU A 31 9.38 0.26 3.06
C LEU A 31 10.89 0.10 2.88
N ARG A 32 11.31 -0.47 1.75
CA ARG A 32 12.72 -0.58 1.37
C ARG A 32 13.29 0.80 1.11
N LYS A 33 14.44 1.10 1.73
CA LYS A 33 15.14 2.38 1.54
C LYS A 33 15.90 2.42 0.21
N GLY A 34 15.99 3.60 -0.40
CA GLY A 34 16.74 3.81 -1.64
C GLY A 34 16.04 3.30 -2.91
N VAL A 35 14.76 2.93 -2.84
CA VAL A 35 13.95 2.62 -4.02
C VAL A 35 13.73 3.91 -4.81
N LYS A 36 14.06 3.91 -6.10
CA LYS A 36 13.85 5.06 -6.98
C LYS A 36 12.78 4.75 -8.02
N PHE A 37 11.95 5.74 -8.29
CA PHE A 37 11.08 5.72 -9.45
C PHE A 37 11.90 5.81 -10.74
N HIS A 38 11.31 5.39 -11.85
CA HIS A 38 11.92 5.55 -13.18
C HIS A 38 12.24 7.01 -13.53
N SER A 39 11.56 7.97 -12.89
CA SER A 39 11.83 9.42 -13.01
C SER A 39 13.03 9.91 -12.17
N GLY A 40 13.66 9.04 -11.37
CA GLY A 40 14.84 9.35 -10.57
C GLY A 40 14.56 9.81 -9.14
N GLY A 41 13.31 10.15 -8.80
CA GLY A 41 12.91 10.47 -7.43
C GLY A 41 12.95 9.24 -6.51
N GLU A 42 13.35 9.42 -5.26
CA GLU A 42 13.26 8.37 -4.25
C GLU A 42 11.81 8.18 -3.81
N MET A 43 11.36 6.93 -3.75
CA MET A 43 10.05 6.57 -3.23
C MET A 43 10.04 6.70 -1.72
N LYS A 44 9.15 7.54 -1.20
CA LYS A 44 8.96 7.72 0.24
C LYS A 44 7.63 7.15 0.71
N ALA A 45 7.44 7.13 2.03
CA ALA A 45 6.18 6.68 2.63
C ALA A 45 5.00 7.57 2.19
N GLU A 46 5.24 8.87 2.01
CA GLU A 46 4.23 9.83 1.57
C GLU A 46 3.70 9.50 0.16
N ASP A 47 4.56 9.01 -0.75
CA ASP A 47 4.14 8.59 -2.10
C ASP A 47 3.26 7.34 -2.07
N VAL A 48 3.51 6.45 -1.10
CA VAL A 48 2.69 5.26 -0.87
C VAL A 48 1.32 5.66 -0.31
N VAL A 49 1.28 6.54 0.69
CA VAL A 49 0.02 7.08 1.24
C VAL A 49 -0.78 7.78 0.15
N ALA A 50 -0.15 8.66 -0.64
CA ALA A 50 -0.79 9.35 -1.75
C ALA A 50 -1.36 8.37 -2.79
N SER A 51 -0.67 7.25 -3.04
CA SER A 51 -1.16 6.20 -3.94
C SER A 51 -2.39 5.49 -3.38
N ILE A 52 -2.40 5.14 -2.08
CA ILE A 52 -3.54 4.49 -1.44
C ILE A 52 -4.73 5.45 -1.37
N ASP A 53 -4.52 6.70 -0.97
CA ASP A 53 -5.55 7.73 -0.95
C ASP A 53 -6.17 7.94 -2.33
N ARG A 54 -5.35 7.94 -3.39
CA ARG A 54 -5.85 8.04 -4.77
C ARG A 54 -6.74 6.85 -5.14
N LEU A 55 -6.43 5.66 -4.68
CA LEU A 55 -7.19 4.43 -4.97
C LEU A 55 -8.46 4.31 -4.12
N ALA A 56 -8.43 4.84 -2.89
CA ALA A 56 -9.56 4.89 -1.97
C ALA A 56 -10.49 6.08 -2.22
N ASP A 57 -10.09 7.06 -3.03
CA ASP A 57 -10.92 8.20 -3.41
C ASP A 57 -12.07 7.73 -4.33
N PRO A 58 -13.34 7.86 -3.90
CA PRO A 58 -14.48 7.48 -4.73
C PRO A 58 -14.57 8.27 -6.04
N ALA A 59 -13.96 9.46 -6.11
CA ALA A 59 -13.95 10.29 -7.31
C ALA A 59 -13.02 9.75 -8.41
N ASN A 60 -12.08 8.86 -8.08
CA ASN A 60 -11.07 8.39 -9.05
C ASN A 60 -11.51 7.17 -9.89
N SER A 61 -12.75 6.68 -9.75
CA SER A 61 -13.31 5.54 -10.50
C SER A 61 -12.32 4.37 -10.64
N SER A 62 -11.46 4.17 -9.63
CA SER A 62 -10.42 3.16 -9.67
C SER A 62 -11.08 1.80 -9.47
N ASN A 63 -10.70 0.79 -10.27
CA ASN A 63 -11.18 -0.58 -10.04
C ASN A 63 -10.77 -1.11 -8.66
N ALA A 64 -9.75 -0.53 -8.03
CA ALA A 64 -9.35 -0.87 -6.66
C ALA A 64 -10.32 -0.34 -5.60
N LEU A 65 -11.19 0.63 -5.95
CA LEU A 65 -12.17 1.21 -5.03
C LEU A 65 -13.12 0.13 -4.50
N SER A 66 -13.52 -0.85 -5.31
CA SER A 66 -14.40 -1.93 -4.86
C SER A 66 -13.77 -2.82 -3.78
N VAL A 67 -12.44 -2.94 -3.77
CA VAL A 67 -11.68 -3.69 -2.75
C VAL A 67 -11.42 -2.82 -1.52
N PHE A 68 -11.21 -1.53 -1.70
CA PHE A 68 -10.97 -0.59 -0.60
C PHE A 68 -12.25 -0.13 0.11
N THR A 69 -13.40 -0.20 -0.57
CA THR A 69 -14.71 0.16 -0.01
C THR A 69 -15.00 -0.70 1.22
N GLY A 70 -15.03 -0.07 2.40
CA GLY A 70 -15.29 -0.73 3.69
C GLY A 70 -14.05 -1.18 4.47
N ILE A 71 -12.84 -1.09 3.89
CA ILE A 71 -11.57 -1.44 4.55
C ILE A 71 -10.69 -0.20 4.76
N LEU A 72 -10.61 0.69 3.76
CA LEU A 72 -9.80 1.91 3.82
C LEU A 72 -10.60 3.12 3.31
N GLN A 73 -10.40 4.28 3.95
CA GLN A 73 -10.99 5.55 3.54
C GLN A 73 -9.87 6.59 3.41
N LYS A 74 -9.98 7.48 2.42
CA LYS A 74 -9.05 8.59 2.19
C LYS A 74 -8.78 9.37 3.49
N GLY A 75 -7.51 9.48 3.87
CA GLY A 75 -7.07 10.21 5.07
C GLY A 75 -7.07 9.43 6.38
N ASN A 76 -7.33 8.11 6.36
CA ASN A 76 -7.22 7.22 7.52
C ASN A 76 -6.20 6.09 7.27
N THR A 77 -5.09 6.47 6.65
CA THR A 77 -4.07 5.61 6.02
C THR A 77 -2.71 5.72 6.69
#